data_AF-A0A1W6N8G3-F1
#
_entry.id   AF-A0A1W6N8G3-F1
#
_cell.length_a   1.000
_cell.length_b   1.000
_cell.length_c   1.000
_cell.angle_alpha   90.00
_cell.angle_beta   90.00
_cell.angle_gamma   90.00
#
_symmetry.space_group_name_H-M   'P 1'
#
loop_
_entity.id
_entity.type
_entity.pdbx_description
1 polymer ?
#
loop_
_entity_poly.entity_id
_entity_poly.type
_entity_poly.pdbx_seq_one_letter_code
_entity_poly.pdbx_strand_id
1 'polypeptide(L)' 'MRNNIKSLRQEIKMSQTTLAREAKISRPYLSDIENGHVPSLIIASRIAGVLGKSIDDVFFAKMSYMVDKRPEEVS' A
#
# COMPACT_ATOMS: atom_id res chain seq x y z
N MET A 1 0.68 8.07 -6.59
CA MET A 1 1.23 7.66 -5.27
C MET A 1 1.99 6.35 -5.41
N ARG A 2 3.15 6.19 -4.77
CA ARG A 2 3.82 4.88 -4.69
C ARG A 2 3.03 3.97 -3.74
N ASN A 3 2.83 2.71 -4.09
CA ASN A 3 2.18 1.72 -3.25
C ASN A 3 2.82 0.34 -3.48
N ASN A 4 2.57 -0.58 -2.57
CA ASN A 4 3.07 -1.96 -2.61
C ASN A 4 1.95 -2.98 -2.87
N ILE A 5 0.76 -2.53 -3.25
CA ILE A 5 -0.44 -3.38 -3.36
C ILE A 5 -0.17 -4.58 -4.25
N LYS A 6 0.43 -4.36 -5.43
CA LYS A 6 0.74 -5.43 -6.38
C LYS A 6 1.68 -6.48 -5.78
N SER A 7 2.75 -6.05 -5.09
CA SER A 7 3.71 -6.95 -4.45
C SER A 7 3.04 -7.78 -3.36
N LEU A 8 2.40 -7.09 -2.39
CA LEU A 8 1.73 -7.72 -1.25
C LEU A 8 0.67 -8.73 -1.69
N ARG A 9 -0.11 -8.38 -2.73
CA ARG A 9 -1.12 -9.25 -3.30
C ARG A 9 -0.49 -10.50 -3.95
N GLN A 10 0.63 -10.35 -4.65
CA GLN A 10 1.34 -11.45 -5.31
C GLN A 10 2.03 -12.39 -4.32
N GLU A 11 2.54 -11.86 -3.21
CA GLU A 11 3.13 -12.65 -2.10
C GLU A 11 2.13 -13.69 -1.56
N ILE A 12 0.85 -13.33 -1.46
CA ILE A 12 -0.24 -14.21 -1.03
C ILE A 12 -1.01 -14.85 -2.21
N LYS A 13 -0.44 -14.84 -3.42
CA LYS A 13 -1.01 -15.43 -4.66
C LYS A 13 -2.44 -14.96 -5.00
N MET A 14 -2.79 -13.74 -4.61
CA MET A 14 -4.12 -13.18 -4.86
C MET A 14 -4.18 -12.46 -6.21
N SER A 15 -5.31 -12.51 -6.93
CA SER A 15 -5.50 -11.78 -8.20
C SER A 15 -6.09 -10.39 -7.97
N GLN A 16 -5.91 -9.45 -8.91
CA GLN A 16 -6.55 -8.12 -8.81
C GLN A 16 -8.06 -8.24 -8.65
N THR A 17 -8.69 -9.16 -9.39
CA THR A 17 -10.14 -9.42 -9.28
C THR A 17 -10.54 -9.84 -7.87
N THR A 18 -9.74 -10.70 -7.24
CA THR A 18 -10.00 -11.16 -5.86
C THR A 18 -9.85 -10.02 -4.88
N LEU A 19 -8.72 -9.30 -4.89
CA LEU A 19 -8.50 -8.16 -4.00
C LEU A 19 -9.58 -7.09 -4.15
N ALA A 20 -9.96 -6.76 -5.39
CA ALA A 20 -11.00 -5.75 -5.65
C ALA A 20 -12.34 -6.17 -5.05
N ARG A 21 -12.73 -7.43 -5.23
CA ARG A 21 -13.96 -7.99 -4.66
C ARG A 21 -13.97 -7.91 -3.14
N GLU A 22 -12.92 -8.39 -2.48
CA GLU A 22 -12.83 -8.38 -1.01
C GLU A 22 -12.76 -6.94 -0.45
N ALA A 23 -12.08 -6.02 -1.15
CA ALA A 23 -12.02 -4.60 -0.80
C ALA A 23 -13.28 -3.81 -1.18
N LYS A 24 -14.28 -4.47 -1.79
CA LYS A 24 -15.56 -3.89 -2.23
C LYS A 24 -15.38 -2.71 -3.21
N ILE A 25 -14.49 -2.89 -4.19
CA ILE A 25 -14.24 -1.95 -5.28
C ILE A 25 -14.20 -2.66 -6.63
N SER A 26 -14.24 -1.89 -7.73
CA SER A 26 -14.11 -2.47 -9.07
C SER A 26 -12.65 -2.85 -9.38
N ARG A 27 -12.45 -3.88 -10.22
CA ARG A 27 -11.11 -4.28 -10.68
C ARG A 27 -10.39 -3.16 -11.45
N PRO A 28 -11.03 -2.40 -12.37
CA PRO A 28 -10.39 -1.26 -13.01
C PRO A 28 -9.91 -0.22 -11.99
N TYR A 29 -10.73 0.09 -10.99
CA TYR A 29 -10.35 1.05 -9.95
C TYR A 29 -9.16 0.55 -9.11
N LEU A 30 -9.12 -0.73 -8.75
CA LEU A 30 -7.93 -1.31 -8.12
C LEU A 30 -6.68 -1.19 -9.02
N SER A 31 -6.83 -1.42 -10.33
CA SER A 31 -5.73 -1.26 -11.29
C SER A 31 -5.24 0.19 -11.32
N ASP A 32 -6.15 1.17 -11.31
CA ASP A 32 -5.77 2.58 -11.26
C ASP A 32 -4.99 2.91 -9.98
N ILE A 33 -5.44 2.37 -8.84
CA ILE A 33 -4.75 2.53 -7.54
C ILE A 33 -3.36 1.89 -7.57
N GLU A 34 -3.23 0.65 -8.06
CA GLU A 34 -1.93 -0.02 -8.23
C GLU A 34 -0.98 0.83 -9.10
N ASN A 35 -1.51 1.56 -10.09
CA ASN A 35 -0.75 2.45 -10.98
C ASN A 35 -0.66 3.92 -10.49
N GLY A 36 -1.09 4.19 -9.25
CA GLY A 36 -0.79 5.45 -8.57
C GLY A 36 -1.94 6.42 -8.40
N HIS A 37 -3.18 6.04 -8.77
CA HIS A 37 -4.38 6.76 -8.34
C HIS A 37 -4.46 6.76 -6.80
N VAL A 38 -4.91 7.88 -6.22
CA VAL A 38 -5.00 8.05 -4.76
C VAL A 38 -6.43 7.71 -4.32
N PRO A 39 -6.64 6.60 -3.58
CA PRO A 39 -7.95 6.26 -3.06
C PRO A 39 -8.33 7.13 -1.86
N SER A 40 -9.61 7.10 -1.47
CA SER A 40 -10.02 7.62 -0.17
C SER A 40 -9.43 6.80 0.98
N LEU A 41 -9.34 7.38 2.17
CA LEU A 41 -8.86 6.68 3.38
C LEU A 41 -9.64 5.39 3.67
N ILE A 42 -10.95 5.41 3.44
CA ILE A 42 -11.83 4.23 3.63
C ILE A 42 -11.43 3.10 2.67
N ILE A 43 -11.16 3.41 1.40
CA ILE A 43 -10.74 2.41 0.42
C ILE A 43 -9.32 1.92 0.73
N ALA A 44 -8.40 2.81 1.10
CA ALA A 44 -7.05 2.46 1.54
C ALA A 44 -7.09 1.49 2.74
N SER A 45 -7.93 1.78 3.73
CA SER A 45 -8.14 0.94 4.91
C SER A 45 -8.68 -0.45 4.55
N ARG A 46 -9.66 -0.54 3.64
CA ARG A 46 -10.18 -1.84 3.17
C ARG A 46 -9.13 -2.67 2.45
N ILE A 47 -8.38 -2.05 1.53
CA ILE A 47 -7.29 -2.74 0.80
C ILE A 47 -6.26 -3.26 1.78
N ALA A 48 -5.83 -2.43 2.74
CA ALA A 48 -4.87 -2.82 3.77
C ALA A 48 -5.39 -3.97 4.65
N GLY A 49 -6.67 -3.92 5.05
CA GLY A 49 -7.34 -4.98 5.80
C GLY A 49 -7.35 -6.32 5.06
N VAL A 50 -7.67 -6.34 3.75
CA VAL A 50 -7.66 -7.58 2.95
C VAL A 50 -6.24 -8.14 2.83
N LEU A 51 -5.23 -7.27 2.72
CA LEU A 51 -3.83 -7.68 2.63
C LEU A 51 -3.21 -8.06 3.98
N GLY A 52 -3.94 -7.87 5.09
CA GLY A 52 -3.41 -8.11 6.45
C GLY A 52 -2.24 -7.19 6.80
N LYS A 53 -2.25 -5.95 6.30
CA LYS A 53 -1.17 -4.95 6.45
C LYS A 53 -1.71 -3.63 7.00
N SER A 54 -0.82 -2.78 7.49
CA SER A 54 -1.17 -1.39 7.80
C SER A 54 -1.29 -0.55 6.52
N ILE A 55 -1.95 0.61 6.61
CA ILE A 55 -2.00 1.56 5.49
C ILE A 55 -0.58 2.02 5.13
N ASP A 56 0.29 2.22 6.13
CA ASP A 56 1.71 2.54 5.98
C ASP A 56 2.49 1.51 5.17
N ASP A 57 2.32 0.22 5.46
CA ASP A 57 2.96 -0.86 4.70
C ASP A 57 2.49 -0.90 3.22
N VAL A 58 1.23 -0.52 2.98
CA VAL A 58 0.63 -0.57 1.65
C VAL A 58 0.97 0.65 0.81
N PHE A 59 0.98 1.85 1.40
CA PHE A 59 1.07 3.12 0.65
C PHE A 59 2.34 3.94 0.96
N PHE A 60 3.12 3.60 1.99
CA PHE A 60 4.23 4.44 2.47
C PHE A 60 5.56 3.70 2.68
N ALA A 61 5.67 2.40 2.33
CA ALA A 61 6.81 1.54 2.72
C ALA A 61 8.18 1.79 2.01
N LYS A 62 8.51 3.05 1.71
CA LYS A 62 9.89 3.44 1.36
C LYS A 62 10.47 4.59 2.19
N MET A 63 9.80 5.04 3.26
CA MET A 63 10.34 6.08 4.15
C MET A 63 10.78 5.58 5.54
N SER A 64 11.32 4.35 5.65
CA SER A 64 11.78 3.81 6.93
C SER A 64 13.28 4.01 7.24
N TYR A 65 14.10 4.64 6.38
CA TYR A 65 15.52 4.92 6.73
C TYR A 65 16.07 6.25 6.22
N MET A 66 15.31 7.33 6.37
CA MET A 66 15.90 8.68 6.46
C MET A 66 15.35 9.41 7.71
N VAL A 67 15.23 8.69 8.83
CA VAL A 67 15.23 9.35 10.14
C VAL A 67 16.64 9.91 10.30
N ASP A 68 16.80 11.18 9.98
CA ASP A 68 17.66 12.14 10.65
C ASP A 68 18.89 11.51 11.35
N LYS A 69 19.89 11.08 10.58
CA LYS A 69 21.26 11.08 11.12
C LYS A 69 21.67 12.55 11.24
N ARG A 70 21.24 13.21 12.31
CA ARG A 70 22.01 14.33 12.86
C ARG A 70 23.44 13.80 13.03
N PRO A 71 24.47 14.42 12.42
CA PRO A 71 25.82 14.09 12.79
C PRO A 71 25.90 14.32 14.29
N GLU A 72 26.18 13.27 15.06
CA GLU A 72 26.50 13.45 16.47
C GLU A 72 27.63 14.47 16.54
N GLU A 73 27.39 15.57 17.25
CA GLU A 73 28.38 16.59 17.52
C GLU A 73 29.60 15.87 18.10
N VAL A 74 30.65 15.78 17.30
CA VAL A 74 31.94 15.29 17.74
C VAL A 74 32.44 16.34 18.73
N SER A 75 32.43 15.99 20.02
CA SER A 75 33.10 16.75 21.08
C SER A 75 34.59 16.86 20.82
#